data_AF-A0A8H8RS64-F1
#
_entry.id   AF-A0A8H8RS64-F1
#
_cell.length_a   1.000
_cell.length_b   1.000
_cell.length_c   1.000
_cell.angle_alpha   90.00
_cell.angle_beta   90.00
_cell.angle_gamma   90.00
#
_symmetry.space_group_name_H-M   'P 1'
#
loop_
_entity.id
_entity.type
_entity.pdbx_description
1 polymer ?
#
loop_
_entity_poly.entity_id
_entity_poly.type
_entity_poly.pdbx_seq_one_letter_code
_entity_poly.pdbx_strand_id
1 'polypeptide(L)'
;MGKHICIHTHFNSVNEISWITRLGAQRLYEAGVTVRNRTVLLNGVNNSPEKMCALVHALGDINIQPPMVFSLLTRCASQYYVYQGDIVPGAEDLRTPMADSLELERAVRGQIAGFLVPNFILDLPAEGGKRLTRGVESYDRRIGLSKLTAPGLKGEPTTMNYWDPLWSLSDEGRSE
;
A
#
# COMPACT_ATOMS: atom_id res chain seq x y z
N MET A 1 26.02 -13.84 -17.29
CA MET A 1 25.27 -12.84 -16.50
C MET A 1 23.79 -13.23 -16.56
N GLY A 2 23.19 -13.66 -15.45
CA GLY A 2 21.77 -14.07 -15.41
C GLY A 2 20.84 -12.85 -15.32
N LYS A 3 19.59 -12.99 -15.76
CA LYS A 3 18.55 -11.98 -15.56
C LYS A 3 17.95 -12.14 -14.17
N HIS A 4 17.79 -11.04 -13.42
CA HIS A 4 17.06 -11.05 -12.16
C HIS A 4 15.55 -11.02 -12.42
N ILE A 5 14.80 -11.91 -11.77
CA ILE A 5 13.35 -11.99 -11.90
C ILE A 5 12.71 -11.53 -10.58
N CYS A 6 11.69 -10.68 -10.70
CA CYS A 6 10.88 -10.21 -9.58
C CYS A 6 9.40 -10.53 -9.86
N ILE A 7 8.67 -10.98 -8.84
CA ILE A 7 7.23 -11.23 -8.91
C ILE A 7 6.55 -10.37 -7.84
N HIS A 8 5.45 -9.73 -8.23
CA HIS A 8 4.58 -9.00 -7.31
C HIS A 8 3.31 -9.83 -7.06
N THR A 9 3.08 -10.16 -5.80
CA THR A 9 1.86 -10.80 -5.29
C THR A 9 0.88 -9.75 -4.78
N HIS A 10 -0.35 -10.19 -4.48
CA HIS A 10 -1.40 -9.34 -3.93
C HIS A 10 -2.02 -10.07 -2.74
N PHE A 11 -1.65 -9.67 -1.53
CA PHE A 11 -2.14 -10.23 -0.28
C PHE A 11 -2.71 -9.07 0.55
N ASN A 12 -3.95 -9.21 0.98
CA ASN A 12 -4.68 -8.23 1.76
C ASN A 12 -4.97 -8.70 3.19
N SER A 13 -4.90 -10.01 3.44
CA SER A 13 -5.20 -10.58 4.74
C SER A 13 -4.29 -11.77 5.06
N VAL A 14 -3.97 -11.95 6.33
CA VAL A 14 -3.26 -13.15 6.84
C VAL A 14 -4.00 -14.45 6.49
N ASN A 15 -5.33 -14.40 6.32
CA ASN A 15 -6.15 -15.56 5.99
C ASN A 15 -5.86 -16.11 4.58
N GLU A 16 -5.27 -15.31 3.70
CA GLU A 16 -4.86 -15.73 2.36
C GLU A 16 -3.53 -16.53 2.40
N ILE A 17 -2.83 -16.52 3.55
CA ILE A 17 -1.57 -17.24 3.76
C ILE A 17 -1.87 -18.67 4.21
N SER A 18 -2.14 -19.52 3.22
CA SER A 18 -2.36 -20.95 3.38
C SER A 18 -1.06 -21.77 3.24
N TRP A 19 -1.14 -23.09 3.39
CA TRP A 19 -0.01 -23.98 3.12
C TRP A 19 0.43 -23.93 1.65
N ILE A 20 -0.50 -23.67 0.72
CA ILE A 20 -0.22 -23.60 -0.72
C ILE A 20 0.62 -22.36 -1.03
N THR A 21 0.23 -21.21 -0.49
CA THR A 21 0.95 -19.95 -0.74
C THR A 21 2.32 -19.94 -0.07
N ARG A 22 2.45 -20.55 1.10
CA ARG A 22 3.75 -20.83 1.74
C ARG A 22 4.67 -21.65 0.84
N LEU A 23 4.18 -22.79 0.33
CA LEU A 23 4.96 -23.66 -0.55
C LEU A 23 5.36 -22.94 -1.86
N GLY A 24 4.45 -22.16 -2.43
CA GLY A 24 4.73 -21.36 -3.63
C GLY A 24 5.80 -20.31 -3.40
N ALA A 25 5.70 -19.55 -2.30
CA ALA A 25 6.68 -18.53 -1.94
C ALA A 25 8.06 -19.14 -1.66
N GLN A 26 8.11 -20.28 -0.97
CA GLN A 26 9.35 -21.01 -0.72
C GLN A 26 10.04 -21.45 -2.02
N ARG A 27 9.30 -22.02 -2.97
CA ARG A 27 9.86 -22.44 -4.27
C ARG A 27 10.42 -21.25 -5.06
N LEU A 28 9.72 -20.12 -5.05
CA LEU A 28 10.20 -18.90 -5.70
C LEU A 28 11.49 -18.39 -5.05
N TYR A 29 11.55 -18.42 -3.72
CA TYR A 29 12.73 -18.03 -2.96
C TYR A 29 13.93 -18.95 -3.25
N GLU A 30 13.74 -20.28 -3.23
CA GLU A 30 14.77 -21.27 -3.56
C GLU A 30 15.29 -21.13 -5.00
N ALA A 31 14.42 -20.69 -5.92
CA ALA A 31 14.79 -20.38 -7.31
C ALA A 31 15.48 -18.99 -7.47
N GLY A 32 15.69 -18.25 -6.39
CA GLY A 32 16.30 -16.92 -6.41
C GLY A 32 15.40 -15.81 -6.95
N VAL A 33 14.09 -16.03 -7.02
CA VAL A 33 13.11 -15.02 -7.46
C VAL A 33 12.78 -14.09 -6.29
N THR A 34 12.90 -12.78 -6.52
CA THR A 34 12.47 -11.80 -5.51
C THR A 34 10.94 -11.67 -5.54
N VAL A 35 10.28 -11.99 -4.42
CA VAL A 35 8.83 -11.85 -4.29
C VAL A 35 8.51 -10.61 -3.45
N ARG A 36 7.60 -9.78 -3.96
CA ARG A 36 7.11 -8.57 -3.30
C ARG A 36 5.60 -8.64 -3.16
N ASN A 37 5.02 -7.78 -2.32
CA ASN A 37 3.58 -7.68 -2.19
C ASN A 37 3.04 -6.28 -2.49
N ARG A 38 1.86 -6.25 -3.09
CA ARG A 38 1.03 -5.08 -3.27
C ARG A 38 -0.30 -5.34 -2.58
N THR A 39 -0.47 -4.77 -1.40
CA THR A 39 -1.71 -4.78 -0.63
C THR A 39 -2.56 -3.60 -1.05
N VAL A 40 -3.88 -3.75 -1.10
CA VAL A 40 -4.82 -2.62 -1.14
C VAL A 40 -5.36 -2.42 0.27
N LEU A 41 -5.45 -1.17 0.71
CA LEU A 41 -6.06 -0.80 1.97
C LEU A 41 -7.58 -0.91 1.81
N LEU A 42 -8.16 -1.86 2.54
CA LEU A 42 -9.54 -2.27 2.41
C LEU A 42 -10.25 -2.16 3.76
N ASN A 43 -11.39 -1.48 3.76
CA ASN A 43 -12.25 -1.28 4.92
C ASN A 43 -12.74 -2.62 5.47
N GLY A 44 -12.59 -2.82 6.78
CA GLY A 44 -12.96 -4.05 7.48
C GLY A 44 -11.98 -5.22 7.28
N VAL A 45 -11.10 -5.16 6.28
CA VAL A 45 -10.16 -6.25 5.96
C VAL A 45 -8.80 -6.03 6.60
N ASN A 46 -8.16 -4.89 6.35
CA ASN A 46 -6.79 -4.62 6.81
C ASN A 46 -6.54 -3.18 7.25
N ASN A 47 -7.60 -2.39 7.46
CA ASN A 47 -7.54 -0.99 7.87
C ASN A 47 -7.37 -0.77 9.40
N SER A 48 -6.72 -1.69 10.10
CA SER A 48 -6.38 -1.55 11.52
C SER A 48 -4.90 -1.87 11.75
N PRO A 49 -4.19 -1.16 12.66
CA PRO A 49 -2.77 -1.38 12.89
C PRO A 49 -2.43 -2.85 13.19
N GLU A 50 -3.26 -3.52 13.98
CA GLU A 50 -3.06 -4.91 14.38
C GLU A 50 -3.08 -5.86 13.17
N LYS A 51 -4.08 -5.71 12.29
CA LYS A 51 -4.21 -6.52 11.08
C LYS A 51 -3.10 -6.23 10.07
N MET A 52 -2.72 -4.96 9.90
CA MET A 52 -1.65 -4.58 8.97
C MET A 52 -0.30 -5.09 9.47
N CYS A 53 0.01 -4.94 10.76
CA CYS A 53 1.22 -5.51 11.36
C CYS A 53 1.25 -7.03 11.22
N ALA A 54 0.16 -7.72 11.54
CA ALA A 54 0.06 -9.17 11.39
C ALA A 54 0.30 -9.61 9.93
N LEU A 55 -0.28 -8.91 8.95
CA LEU A 55 -0.07 -9.18 7.54
C LEU A 55 1.39 -9.02 7.13
N VAL A 56 2.02 -7.89 7.50
CA VAL A 56 3.40 -7.60 7.15
C VAL A 56 4.37 -8.62 7.75
N HIS A 57 4.15 -9.02 9.01
CA HIS A 57 4.93 -10.08 9.67
C HIS A 57 4.76 -11.42 8.96
N ALA A 58 3.51 -11.84 8.73
CA ALA A 58 3.22 -13.12 8.09
C ALA A 58 3.78 -13.21 6.66
N LEU A 59 3.81 -12.11 5.91
CA LEU A 59 4.46 -12.04 4.60
C LEU A 59 5.99 -12.18 4.71
N GLY A 60 6.58 -11.54 5.72
CA GLY A 60 8.01 -11.71 6.06
C GLY A 60 8.38 -13.16 6.34
N ASP A 61 7.56 -13.86 7.12
CA ASP A 61 7.80 -15.26 7.50
C ASP A 61 7.82 -16.23 6.32
N ILE A 62 7.19 -15.86 5.19
CA ILE A 62 7.09 -16.70 4.00
C ILE A 62 8.00 -16.25 2.86
N ASN A 63 9.02 -15.44 3.15
CA ASN A 63 9.97 -14.88 2.17
C ASN A 63 9.31 -14.03 1.08
N ILE A 64 8.08 -13.56 1.31
CA ILE A 64 7.51 -12.47 0.55
C ILE A 64 7.97 -11.23 1.26
N GLN A 65 9.25 -10.86 1.09
CA GLN A 65 9.98 -9.60 1.39
C GLN A 65 11.36 -9.66 0.69
N PRO A 66 12.13 -8.57 0.48
CA PRO A 66 13.42 -8.67 -0.23
C PRO A 66 14.28 -9.79 0.38
N PRO A 67 14.91 -10.65 -0.43
CA PRO A 67 15.64 -11.79 0.08
C PRO A 67 16.74 -11.31 1.04
N MET A 68 16.74 -11.84 2.27
CA MET A 68 17.75 -11.53 3.29
C MET A 68 19.16 -12.04 2.92
N VAL A 69 19.31 -12.65 1.74
CA VAL A 69 20.55 -13.26 1.25
C VAL A 69 21.28 -12.29 0.31
N PHE A 70 22.37 -11.73 0.83
CA PHE A 70 23.60 -11.45 0.08
C PHE A 70 23.65 -10.28 -0.92
N SER A 71 23.10 -9.12 -0.59
CA SER A 71 23.58 -7.90 -1.24
C SER A 71 23.45 -6.65 -0.36
N LEU A 72 24.51 -6.37 0.39
CA LEU A 72 24.83 -5.04 0.94
C LEU A 72 24.86 -3.93 -0.13
N LEU A 73 24.79 -4.28 -1.43
CA LEU A 73 24.83 -3.35 -2.56
C LEU A 73 23.43 -2.98 -3.10
N THR A 74 22.38 -3.69 -2.72
CA THR A 74 21.02 -3.36 -3.18
C THR A 74 20.33 -2.51 -2.13
N ARG A 75 20.67 -1.22 -2.08
CA ARG A 75 20.04 -0.16 -1.25
C ARG A 75 18.57 0.12 -1.63
N CYS A 76 17.84 -0.88 -2.13
CA CYS A 76 16.46 -0.71 -2.55
C CYS A 76 15.55 -0.91 -1.35
N ALA A 77 15.24 0.21 -0.72
CA ALA A 77 14.18 0.39 0.26
C ALA A 77 12.95 -0.49 -0.03
N SER A 78 12.38 -0.99 1.05
CA SER A 78 11.17 -1.81 1.18
C SER A 78 10.14 -1.54 0.08
N GLN A 79 9.95 -2.51 -0.82
CA GLN A 79 8.98 -2.44 -1.92
C GLN A 79 7.68 -3.16 -1.55
N TYR A 80 7.24 -2.97 -0.31
CA TYR A 80 5.88 -3.29 0.12
C TYR A 80 5.04 -2.05 -0.12
N TYR A 81 4.02 -2.19 -0.96
CA TYR A 81 3.08 -1.11 -1.19
C TYR A 81 1.74 -1.46 -0.58
N VAL A 82 1.20 -0.52 0.19
CA VAL A 82 -0.19 -0.49 0.60
C VAL A 82 -0.87 0.59 -0.22
N TYR A 83 -1.70 0.20 -1.16
CA TYR A 83 -2.41 1.09 -2.07
C TYR A 83 -3.66 1.62 -1.41
N GLN A 84 -3.83 2.94 -1.44
CA GLN A 84 -5.12 3.57 -1.22
C GLN A 84 -6.09 3.11 -2.30
N GLY A 85 -7.33 2.79 -1.91
CA GLY A 85 -8.32 2.26 -2.85
C GLY A 85 -8.67 3.26 -3.96
N ASP A 86 -8.61 2.79 -5.21
CA ASP A 86 -8.99 3.56 -6.40
C ASP A 86 -10.48 3.86 -6.43
N ILE A 87 -10.88 4.96 -7.10
CA ILE A 87 -12.30 5.31 -7.29
C ILE A 87 -12.85 4.48 -8.46
N VAL A 88 -13.37 3.29 -8.16
CA VAL A 88 -13.97 2.36 -9.13
C VAL A 88 -15.44 2.13 -8.79
N PRO A 89 -16.36 2.15 -9.78
CA PRO A 89 -17.77 1.87 -9.54
C PRO A 89 -17.99 0.53 -8.83
N GLY A 90 -18.81 0.54 -7.78
CA GLY A 90 -19.20 -0.66 -7.02
C GLY A 90 -18.18 -1.14 -5.97
N ALA A 91 -17.09 -0.40 -5.74
CA ALA A 91 -16.06 -0.76 -4.74
C ALA A 91 -15.99 0.23 -3.56
N GLU A 92 -16.97 1.13 -3.41
CA GLU A 92 -16.90 2.21 -2.42
C GLU A 92 -16.90 1.73 -0.98
N ASP A 93 -17.70 0.71 -0.66
CA ASP A 93 -17.80 0.14 0.69
C ASP A 93 -16.46 -0.44 1.19
N LEU A 94 -15.58 -0.82 0.25
CA LEU A 94 -14.26 -1.38 0.53
C LEU A 94 -13.17 -0.31 0.62
N ARG A 95 -13.38 0.89 0.09
CA ARG A 95 -12.40 1.98 0.16
C ARG A 95 -12.30 2.51 1.58
N THR A 96 -11.17 3.10 1.94
CA THR A 96 -10.97 3.77 3.23
C THR A 96 -10.79 5.28 3.04
N PRO A 97 -11.07 6.11 4.05
CA PRO A 97 -10.71 7.52 4.02
C PRO A 97 -9.19 7.71 4.05
N MET A 98 -8.69 8.84 3.57
CA MET A 98 -7.26 9.19 3.62
C MET A 98 -6.73 9.23 5.06
N ALA A 99 -7.58 9.58 6.03
CA ALA A 99 -7.26 9.53 7.45
C ALA A 99 -6.72 8.16 7.89
N ASP A 100 -7.38 7.06 7.50
CA ASP A 100 -6.97 5.69 7.84
C ASP A 100 -5.54 5.43 7.36
N SER A 101 -5.23 5.80 6.12
CA SER A 101 -3.90 5.60 5.53
C SER A 101 -2.81 6.33 6.30
N LEU A 102 -3.05 7.60 6.62
CA LEU A 102 -2.11 8.45 7.37
C LEU A 102 -1.92 7.95 8.81
N GLU A 103 -2.99 7.52 9.47
CA GLU A 103 -2.97 7.04 10.85
C GLU A 103 -2.33 5.65 10.95
N LEU A 104 -2.65 4.74 10.02
CA LEU A 104 -2.03 3.42 9.91
C LEU A 104 -0.53 3.52 9.63
N GLU A 105 -0.11 4.38 8.70
CA GLU A 105 1.32 4.54 8.42
C GLU A 105 2.07 4.97 9.70
N ARG A 106 1.51 5.89 10.48
CA ARG A 106 2.11 6.35 11.75
C ARG A 106 2.12 5.26 12.81
N ALA A 107 1.04 4.47 12.94
CA ALA A 107 0.94 3.42 13.93
C ALA A 107 1.87 2.23 13.64
N VAL A 108 1.95 1.84 12.37
CA VAL A 108 2.77 0.71 11.91
C VAL A 108 4.26 1.06 11.96
N ARG A 109 4.61 2.30 11.62
CA ARG A 109 5.99 2.79 11.64
C ARG A 109 6.49 2.90 13.09
N GLY A 110 7.39 2.00 13.48
CA GLY A 110 7.93 1.91 14.84
C GLY A 110 7.56 0.61 15.56
N GLN A 111 6.51 -0.09 15.09
CA GLN A 111 6.18 -1.45 15.55
C GLN A 111 6.86 -2.53 14.71
N ILE A 112 7.13 -2.24 13.44
CA ILE A 112 7.71 -3.17 12.48
C ILE A 112 9.18 -2.81 12.21
N ALA A 113 10.02 -3.83 11.98
CA ALA A 113 11.40 -3.65 11.51
C ALA A 113 11.44 -2.77 10.25
N GLY A 114 12.32 -1.77 10.22
CA GLY A 114 12.30 -0.70 9.22
C GLY A 114 12.32 -1.16 7.76
N PHE A 115 12.95 -2.31 7.47
CA PHE A 115 13.01 -2.88 6.12
C PHE A 115 11.74 -3.64 5.71
N LEU A 116 10.82 -3.92 6.65
CA LEU A 116 9.52 -4.52 6.37
C LEU A 116 8.39 -3.48 6.30
N VAL A 117 8.64 -2.23 6.73
CA VAL A 117 7.62 -1.18 6.77
C VAL A 117 7.12 -0.89 5.35
N PRO A 118 5.81 -1.03 5.07
CA PRO A 118 5.26 -0.71 3.77
C PRO A 118 5.24 0.80 3.51
N ASN A 119 5.32 1.16 2.24
CA ASN A 119 5.00 2.51 1.77
C ASN A 119 3.51 2.56 1.43
N PHE A 120 2.79 3.47 2.09
CA PHE A 120 1.40 3.75 1.77
C PHE A 120 1.36 4.69 0.57
N ILE A 121 0.69 4.27 -0.49
CA ILE A 121 0.68 4.98 -1.76
C ILE A 121 -0.72 5.18 -2.31
N LEU A 122 -0.90 6.29 -3.00
CA LEU A 122 -2.06 6.58 -3.83
C LEU A 122 -1.62 6.51 -5.29
N ASP A 123 -2.34 5.76 -6.12
CA ASP A 123 -2.17 5.85 -7.58
C ASP A 123 -2.98 7.05 -8.06
N LEU A 124 -2.29 8.03 -8.62
CA LEU A 124 -2.95 9.19 -9.18
C LEU A 124 -3.40 8.89 -10.61
N PRO A 125 -4.62 9.26 -11.01
CA PRO A 125 -5.06 9.15 -12.40
C PRO A 125 -4.08 9.87 -13.36
N ALA A 126 -3.99 9.40 -14.61
CA ALA A 126 -3.13 9.98 -15.65
C ALA A 126 -1.61 9.93 -15.34
N GLU A 127 -0.84 10.95 -15.77
CA GLU A 127 0.64 11.01 -15.67
C GLU A 127 1.16 11.25 -14.24
N GLY A 128 0.28 11.28 -13.22
CA GLY A 128 0.65 11.62 -11.84
C GLY A 128 1.50 10.55 -11.13
N GLY A 129 1.34 9.30 -11.57
CA GLY A 129 2.07 8.15 -11.04
C GLY A 129 1.74 7.84 -9.58
N LYS A 130 2.65 7.11 -8.92
CA LYS A 130 2.47 6.66 -7.53
C LYS A 130 3.01 7.70 -6.56
N ARG A 131 2.17 8.14 -5.64
CA ARG A 131 2.53 9.11 -4.59
C ARG A 131 2.40 8.48 -3.23
N LEU A 132 3.28 8.86 -2.30
CA LEU A 132 3.12 8.49 -0.91
C LEU A 132 1.92 9.24 -0.33
N THR A 133 1.08 8.57 0.46
CA THR A 133 -0.10 9.19 1.08
C THR A 133 0.30 10.25 2.11
N ARG A 134 1.42 10.06 2.83
CA ARG A 134 2.04 11.13 3.64
C ARG A 134 2.49 12.38 2.88
N GLY A 135 2.45 12.35 1.54
CA GLY A 135 2.73 13.50 0.67
C GLY A 135 1.50 14.34 0.35
N VAL A 136 0.34 14.08 0.98
CA VAL A 136 -0.86 14.92 0.85
C VAL A 136 -0.58 16.33 1.37
N GLU A 137 -0.88 17.33 0.55
CA GLU A 137 -0.59 18.75 0.80
C GLU A 137 -1.70 19.41 1.63
N SER A 138 -2.95 19.01 1.38
CA SER A 138 -4.11 19.45 2.15
C SER A 138 -5.15 18.35 2.23
N TYR A 139 -5.83 18.26 3.36
CA TYR A 139 -6.89 17.28 3.59
C TYR A 139 -8.00 17.91 4.42
N ASP A 140 -9.17 18.10 3.79
CA ASP A 140 -10.39 18.49 4.48
C ASP A 140 -11.16 17.23 4.90
N ARG A 141 -11.10 16.90 6.19
CA ARG A 141 -11.78 15.73 6.77
C ARG A 141 -13.31 15.85 6.76
N ARG A 142 -13.85 17.07 6.66
CA ARG A 142 -15.30 17.28 6.72
C ARG A 142 -15.97 16.83 5.43
N ILE A 143 -15.38 17.20 4.28
CA ILE A 143 -15.87 16.81 2.95
C ILE A 143 -15.08 15.65 2.32
N GLY A 144 -14.06 15.14 3.02
CA GLY A 144 -13.25 14.01 2.55
C GLY A 144 -12.33 14.35 1.38
N LEU A 145 -11.90 15.59 1.23
CA LEU A 145 -11.13 16.04 0.06
C LEU A 145 -9.63 16.14 0.38
N SER A 146 -8.83 15.27 -0.23
CA SER A 146 -7.37 15.32 -0.20
C SER A 146 -6.80 15.88 -1.50
N LYS A 147 -5.76 16.74 -1.41
CA LYS A 147 -5.05 17.28 -2.58
C LYS A 147 -3.59 16.86 -2.58
N LEU A 148 -3.12 16.42 -3.74
CA LEU A 148 -1.73 16.05 -3.99
C LEU A 148 -1.27 16.63 -5.33
N THR A 149 -0.05 17.16 -5.39
CA THR A 149 0.53 17.61 -6.65
C THR A 149 1.52 16.59 -7.20
N ALA A 150 1.30 16.18 -8.45
CA ALA A 150 2.28 15.40 -9.20
C ALA A 150 3.16 16.33 -10.04
N PRO A 151 4.49 16.14 -10.07
CA PRO A 151 5.46 16.97 -10.79
C PRO A 151 5.40 16.84 -12.33
N GLY A 152 4.29 16.39 -12.92
CA GLY A 152 4.07 16.33 -14.38
C GLY A 152 5.16 15.56 -15.14
N LEU A 153 4.95 14.28 -15.48
CA LEU A 153 6.00 13.48 -16.13
C LEU A 153 6.46 14.05 -17.49
N LYS A 154 5.61 14.86 -18.15
CA LYS A 154 5.89 15.54 -19.43
C LYS A 154 5.36 17.00 -19.49
N GLY A 155 5.06 17.63 -18.36
CA GLY A 155 4.40 18.94 -18.36
C GLY A 155 4.38 19.62 -16.99
N GLU A 156 3.51 20.63 -16.86
CA GLU A 156 3.34 21.38 -15.62
C GLU A 156 2.85 20.47 -14.47
N PRO A 157 3.21 20.80 -13.21
CA PRO A 157 2.68 20.09 -12.06
C PRO A 157 1.16 20.07 -12.07
N THR A 158 0.58 18.89 -11.88
CA THR A 158 -0.87 18.69 -11.87
C THR A 158 -1.31 18.38 -10.45
N THR A 159 -2.11 19.28 -9.87
CA THR A 159 -2.79 19.04 -8.60
C THR A 159 -4.01 18.16 -8.84
N MET A 160 -4.13 17.13 -8.02
CA MET A 160 -5.17 16.12 -8.11
C MET A 160 -5.92 16.00 -6.79
N ASN A 161 -7.21 15.73 -6.91
CA ASN A 161 -8.10 15.53 -5.79
C ASN A 161 -8.35 14.03 -5.59
N TYR A 162 -8.28 13.58 -4.34
CA TYR A 162 -8.78 12.29 -3.90
C TYR A 162 -9.93 12.52 -2.93
N TRP A 163 -11.07 11.92 -3.22
CA TRP A 163 -12.26 11.96 -2.38
C TRP A 163 -12.30 10.73 -1.50
N ASP A 164 -12.70 10.87 -0.24
CA ASP A 164 -13.00 9.77 0.68
C ASP A 164 -14.33 9.11 0.32
N PRO A 165 -14.58 7.84 0.73
CA PRO A 165 -15.87 7.20 0.47
C PRO A 165 -17.01 7.88 1.25
N LEU A 166 -18.21 7.99 0.66
CA LEU A 166 -19.34 8.74 1.23
C LEU A 166 -19.81 8.20 2.57
N TRP A 167 -19.70 6.88 2.79
CA TRP A 167 -20.07 6.25 4.06
C TRP A 167 -19.22 6.75 5.24
N SER A 168 -18.00 7.24 4.97
CA SER A 168 -17.07 7.74 5.99
C SER A 168 -17.34 9.19 6.42
N LEU A 169 -18.15 9.92 5.65
CA LEU A 169 -18.45 11.33 5.89
C LEU A 169 -19.67 11.53 6.79
N SER A 170 -19.76 12.69 7.44
CA SER A 170 -20.99 13.13 8.13
C SER A 170 -22.08 13.49 7.13
N ASP A 171 -23.33 13.60 7.59
CA ASP A 171 -24.45 14.03 6.73
C ASP A 171 -24.21 15.42 6.12
N GLU A 172 -23.63 16.33 6.90
CA GLU A 172 -23.22 17.66 6.43
C GLU A 172 -22.18 17.57 5.32
N GLY A 173 -21.14 16.74 5.51
CA GLY A 173 -20.07 16.53 4.54
C GLY A 173 -20.52 15.89 3.23
N ARG A 174 -21.58 15.06 3.27
CA ARG A 174 -22.18 14.44 2.08
C ARG A 174 -23.05 15.40 1.27
N SER A 175 -23.48 16.51 1.87
CA SER A 175 -24.47 17.42 1.29
C SER A 175 -23.87 18.62 0.55
N GLU A 176 -22.54 18.79 0.60
CA GLU A 176 -21.77 19.81 -0.14
C GLU A 176 -21.19 19.28 -1.45
#